data_AF-A0A6N9NPI7-F1
#
_entry.id   AF-A0A6N9NPI7-F1
#
_cell.length_a   1.000
_cell.length_b   1.000
_cell.length_c   1.000
_cell.angle_alpha   90.00
_cell.angle_beta   90.00
_cell.angle_gamma   90.00
#
_symmetry.space_group_name_H-M   'P 1'
#
loop_
_entity.id
_entity.type
_entity.pdbx_description
1 polymer ?
#
loop_
_entity_poly.entity_id
_entity_poly.type
_entity_poly.pdbx_seq_one_letter_code
_entity_poly.pdbx_strand_id
1 'polypeptide(L)'
;MICTRCNRAGTGAEKGFYFEQEQLSSSDRYNEYIMTALRTTWGVDFNIIQERFGAELLSYLKEQIQQISNNLIEETAIGFKLSTAGMNVADTVISECFWVKN
;
A
#
# COMPACT_ATOMS: atom_id res chain seq x y z
N MET A 1 -31.62 -55.44 9.26
CA MET A 1 -32.68 -54.59 8.69
C MET A 1 -32.69 -53.28 9.46
N ILE A 2 -32.56 -52.14 8.74
CA ILE A 2 -32.95 -50.74 9.09
C ILE A 2 -32.39 -50.18 10.42
N CYS A 3 -31.71 -49.04 10.52
CA CYS A 3 -31.81 -47.74 9.85
C CYS A 3 -30.46 -47.01 10.07
N THR A 4 -29.80 -46.50 9.03
CA THR A 4 -29.95 -45.12 8.50
C THR A 4 -29.07 -44.09 9.21
N ARG A 5 -27.96 -43.76 8.53
CA ARG A 5 -27.40 -42.40 8.39
C ARG A 5 -27.21 -41.59 9.68
N CYS A 6 -26.03 -41.68 10.30
CA CYS A 6 -25.55 -40.61 11.16
C CYS A 6 -24.70 -39.66 10.32
N ASN A 7 -25.32 -38.58 9.83
CA ASN A 7 -24.64 -37.41 9.31
C ASN A 7 -25.14 -36.21 10.11
N ARG A 8 -24.30 -35.62 10.97
CA ARG A 8 -24.34 -34.22 11.39
C ARG A 8 -23.05 -33.93 12.18
N ALA A 9 -22.03 -33.40 11.51
CA ALA A 9 -21.70 -31.97 11.45
C ALA A 9 -21.34 -31.40 12.83
N GLY A 10 -20.03 -31.38 13.10
CA GLY A 10 -19.40 -30.56 14.13
C GLY A 10 -18.43 -29.62 13.43
N THR A 11 -18.82 -28.35 13.37
CA THR A 11 -18.14 -27.21 12.77
C THR A 11 -16.79 -26.95 13.43
N GLY A 12 -15.70 -27.10 12.68
CA GLY A 12 -14.42 -26.46 12.98
C GLY A 12 -14.23 -25.33 11.98
N ALA A 13 -14.55 -24.10 12.38
CA ALA A 13 -14.20 -22.92 11.60
C ALA A 13 -12.68 -22.72 11.68
N GLU A 14 -11.95 -23.35 10.78
CA GLU A 14 -10.58 -22.97 10.45
C GLU A 14 -10.62 -21.59 9.77
N LYS A 15 -10.54 -20.51 10.58
CA LYS A 15 -10.14 -19.21 10.07
C LYS A 15 -8.70 -19.35 9.60
N GLY A 16 -8.53 -19.64 8.31
CA GLY A 16 -7.25 -19.59 7.63
C GLY A 16 -6.68 -18.19 7.74
N PHE A 17 -5.81 -17.98 8.72
CA PHE A 17 -4.92 -16.83 8.81
C PHE A 17 -3.82 -17.03 7.77
N TYR A 18 -4.15 -16.72 6.52
CA TYR A 18 -3.18 -16.58 5.43
C TYR A 18 -3.15 -15.11 5.03
N PHE A 19 -2.55 -14.26 5.86
CA PHE A 19 -2.31 -12.86 5.50
C PHE A 19 -0.90 -12.35 5.83
N GLU A 20 -0.04 -13.16 6.44
CA GLU A 20 1.28 -12.67 6.86
C GLU A 20 2.37 -12.80 5.79
N GLN A 21 2.22 -13.69 4.79
CA GLN A 21 3.25 -13.86 3.75
C GLN A 21 3.08 -12.92 2.55
N GLU A 22 1.87 -12.46 2.22
CA GLU A 22 1.67 -11.53 1.09
C GLU A 22 2.15 -10.12 1.43
N GLN A 23 2.05 -9.71 2.70
CA GLN A 23 2.36 -8.36 3.17
C GLN A 23 3.84 -7.97 2.97
N LEU A 24 4.79 -8.86 3.28
CA LEU A 24 6.22 -8.58 3.12
C LEU A 24 6.60 -8.28 1.66
N SER A 25 6.04 -9.01 0.69
CA SER A 25 6.34 -8.76 -0.73
C SER A 25 5.64 -7.52 -1.30
N SER A 26 4.43 -7.22 -0.83
CA SER A 26 3.66 -6.06 -1.30
C SER A 26 4.24 -4.74 -0.82
N SER A 27 4.72 -4.68 0.43
CA SER A 27 5.40 -3.50 1.00
C SER A 27 6.72 -3.20 0.30
N ASP A 28 7.52 -4.23 0.00
CA ASP A 28 8.82 -4.07 -0.66
C ASP A 28 8.64 -3.50 -2.09
N ARG A 29 7.68 -4.07 -2.85
CA ARG A 29 7.34 -3.57 -4.19
C ARG A 29 6.75 -2.17 -4.17
N TYR A 30 5.99 -1.83 -3.13
CA TYR A 30 5.47 -0.48 -2.93
C TYR A 30 6.61 0.51 -2.69
N ASN A 31 7.55 0.18 -1.81
CA ASN A 31 8.72 1.01 -1.50
C ASN A 31 9.57 1.28 -2.76
N GLU A 32 9.85 0.23 -3.55
CA GLU A 32 10.54 0.35 -4.84
C GLU A 32 9.79 1.25 -5.84
N TYR A 33 8.47 1.11 -5.90
CA TYR A 33 7.62 1.96 -6.74
C TYR A 33 7.69 3.42 -6.31
N ILE A 34 7.55 3.71 -5.01
CA ILE A 34 7.64 5.07 -4.46
C ILE A 34 9.01 5.70 -4.75
N MET A 35 10.11 4.96 -4.58
CA MET A 35 11.45 5.46 -4.91
C MET A 35 11.57 5.88 -6.37
N THR A 36 11.01 5.07 -7.28
CA THR A 36 11.08 5.33 -8.72
C THR A 36 10.16 6.49 -9.12
N ALA A 37 8.93 6.46 -8.63
CA ALA A 37 7.89 7.45 -8.92
C ALA A 37 8.26 8.84 -8.39
N LEU A 38 8.78 8.94 -7.17
CA LEU A 38 9.20 10.20 -6.56
C LEU A 38 10.50 10.76 -7.18
N ARG A 39 11.41 9.90 -7.68
CA ARG A 39 12.61 10.36 -8.40
C ARG A 39 12.33 10.82 -9.84
N THR A 40 11.13 10.59 -10.36
CA THR A 40 10.76 10.95 -11.73
C THR A 40 9.70 12.04 -11.75
N THR A 41 9.72 12.89 -12.78
CA THR A 41 8.74 13.99 -12.92
C THR A 41 7.30 13.50 -13.14
N TRP A 42 7.10 12.20 -13.41
CA TRP A 42 5.78 11.61 -13.58
C TRP A 42 4.96 11.58 -12.29
N GLY A 43 5.61 11.41 -11.14
CA GLY A 43 4.95 11.34 -9.84
C GLY A 43 4.33 9.97 -9.56
N VAL A 44 3.44 9.94 -8.57
CA VAL A 44 2.79 8.76 -8.00
C VAL A 44 1.31 8.76 -8.34
N ASP A 45 0.82 7.62 -8.83
CA ASP A 45 -0.57 7.41 -9.22
C ASP A 45 -1.33 6.61 -8.15
N PHE A 46 -2.43 7.18 -7.63
CA PHE A 46 -3.24 6.53 -6.61
C PHE A 46 -3.96 5.29 -7.14
N ASN A 47 -4.39 5.31 -8.40
CA ASN A 47 -5.03 4.15 -9.02
C ASN A 47 -4.06 2.97 -9.13
N ILE A 48 -2.83 3.22 -9.56
CA ILE A 48 -1.79 2.17 -9.66
C ILE A 48 -1.53 1.56 -8.28
N ILE A 49 -1.43 2.39 -7.25
CA ILE A 49 -1.19 1.90 -5.90
C ILE A 49 -2.37 1.07 -5.40
N GLN A 50 -3.59 1.56 -5.59
CA GLN A 50 -4.80 0.84 -5.19
C GLN A 50 -4.92 -0.52 -5.87
N GLU A 51 -4.70 -0.58 -7.19
CA GLU A 51 -4.85 -1.81 -7.97
C GLU A 51 -3.71 -2.81 -7.74
N ARG A 52 -2.47 -2.34 -7.56
CA ARG A 52 -1.30 -3.23 -7.42
C ARG A 52 -0.97 -3.62 -5.99
N PHE A 53 -1.15 -2.70 -5.05
CA PHE A 53 -0.73 -2.86 -3.66
C PHE A 53 -1.91 -2.91 -2.68
N GLY A 54 -3.07 -2.37 -3.08
CA GLY A 54 -4.30 -2.39 -2.30
C GLY A 54 -4.62 -1.05 -1.63
N ALA A 55 -5.82 -0.97 -1.08
CA ALA A 55 -6.33 0.26 -0.45
C ALA A 55 -5.63 0.61 0.87
N GLU A 56 -5.03 -0.35 1.55
CA GLU A 56 -4.31 -0.14 2.82
C GLU A 56 -3.07 0.74 2.61
N LEU A 57 -2.18 0.35 1.67
CA LEU A 57 -0.99 1.13 1.33
C LEU A 57 -1.32 2.48 0.68
N LEU A 58 -2.42 2.56 -0.08
CA LEU A 58 -2.90 3.85 -0.58
C LEU A 58 -3.31 4.78 0.55
N SER A 59 -4.03 4.26 1.55
CA SER A 59 -4.50 5.06 2.68
C SER A 59 -3.32 5.56 3.51
N TYR A 60 -2.37 4.67 3.79
CA TYR A 60 -1.11 5.05 4.44
C TYR A 60 -0.38 6.13 3.68
N LEU A 61 -0.18 5.94 2.37
CA LEU A 61 0.53 6.93 1.58
C LEU A 61 -0.14 8.29 1.73
N LYS A 62 -1.48 8.36 1.54
CA LYS A 62 -2.28 9.58 1.69
C LYS A 62 -2.05 10.27 3.03
N GLU A 63 -2.01 9.52 4.14
CA GLU A 63 -1.70 10.06 5.46
C GLU A 63 -0.29 10.68 5.50
N GLN A 64 0.71 9.99 4.93
CA GLN A 64 2.06 10.54 4.82
C GLN A 64 2.11 11.81 3.96
N ILE A 65 1.39 11.87 2.82
CA ILE A 65 1.33 13.08 1.97
C ILE A 65 0.70 14.24 2.74
N GLN A 66 -0.30 14.00 3.58
CA GLN A 66 -0.91 15.04 4.42
C GLN A 66 0.04 15.55 5.51
N GLN A 67 0.97 14.70 5.98
CA GLN A 67 2.03 15.11 6.91
C GLN A 67 3.14 15.90 6.21
N ILE A 68 3.37 15.63 4.92
CA ILE A 68 4.36 16.34 4.11
C ILE A 68 3.83 17.74 3.75
N SER A 69 4.72 18.73 3.74
CA SER A 69 4.36 20.11 3.41
C SER A 69 3.84 20.25 1.97
N ASN A 70 2.67 20.88 1.78
CA ASN A 70 2.07 21.14 0.45
C ASN A 70 2.97 21.88 -0.55
N ASN A 71 4.05 22.53 -0.10
CA ASN A 71 5.02 23.16 -1.01
C ASN A 71 5.96 22.17 -1.72
N LEU A 72 6.04 20.93 -1.23
CA LEU A 72 6.90 19.89 -1.80
C LEU A 72 6.18 19.02 -2.82
N ILE A 73 4.85 19.08 -2.83
CA ILE A 73 3.96 18.14 -3.49
C ILE A 73 2.93 18.91 -4.29
N GLU A 74 2.74 18.51 -5.54
CA GLU A 74 1.70 19.01 -6.41
C GLU A 74 0.68 17.89 -6.62
N GLU A 75 -0.51 18.07 -6.06
CA GLU A 75 -1.62 17.14 -6.27
C GLU A 75 -2.05 17.18 -7.75
N THR A 76 -2.29 16.00 -8.33
CA THR A 76 -2.75 15.84 -9.71
C THR A 76 -4.14 15.21 -9.71
N ALA A 77 -4.78 15.12 -10.88
CA ALA A 77 -6.14 14.57 -10.98
C ALA A 77 -6.27 13.12 -10.51
N ILE A 78 -5.18 12.34 -10.55
CA ILE A 78 -5.18 10.89 -10.30
C ILE A 78 -4.18 10.47 -9.21
N GLY A 79 -3.46 11.44 -8.63
CA GLY A 79 -2.27 11.17 -7.85
C GLY A 79 -1.62 12.45 -7.33
N PHE A 80 -0.30 12.42 -7.25
CA PHE A 80 0.51 13.59 -6.91
C PHE A 80 1.88 13.46 -7.56
N LYS A 81 2.58 14.58 -7.69
CA LYS A 81 3.98 14.62 -8.14
C LYS A 81 4.78 15.50 -7.18
N LEU A 82 6.10 15.34 -7.16
CA LEU A 82 6.95 16.27 -6.45
C LEU A 82 7.06 17.58 -7.23
N SER A 83 6.99 18.69 -6.51
CA SER A 83 7.33 19.99 -7.09
C SER A 83 8.84 20.13 -7.27
N THR A 84 9.30 21.18 -7.94
CA THR A 84 10.73 21.47 -8.11
C THR A 84 11.46 21.54 -6.76
N ALA A 85 10.82 22.09 -5.73
CA ALA A 85 11.34 22.09 -4.36
C ALA A 85 11.37 20.67 -3.75
N GLY A 86 10.28 19.91 -3.93
CA GLY A 86 10.18 18.51 -3.48
C GLY A 86 11.24 17.60 -4.10
N MET A 87 11.59 17.81 -5.36
CA MET A 87 12.61 17.03 -6.06
C MET A 87 14.00 17.15 -5.40
N ASN A 88 14.33 18.30 -4.82
CA ASN A 88 15.59 18.51 -4.09
C ASN A 88 15.63 17.74 -2.75
N VAL A 89 14.47 17.45 -2.17
CA VAL A 89 14.32 16.71 -0.91
C VAL A 89 13.64 15.37 -1.13
N ALA A 90 13.68 14.84 -2.36
CA ALA A 90 12.98 13.61 -2.73
C ALA A 90 13.43 12.44 -1.85
N ASP A 91 14.72 12.37 -1.50
CA ASP A 91 15.26 11.32 -0.63
C ASP A 91 14.65 11.34 0.78
N THR A 92 14.44 12.53 1.35
CA THR A 92 13.74 12.71 2.62
C THR A 92 12.27 12.31 2.49
N VAL A 93 11.58 12.76 1.44
CA VAL A 93 10.16 12.43 1.23
C VAL A 93 9.95 10.93 1.00
N ILE A 94 10.85 10.28 0.27
CA ILE A 94 10.84 8.82 0.07
C ILE A 94 10.93 8.11 1.42
N SER A 95 11.89 8.52 2.26
CA SER A 95 12.09 7.90 3.57
C SER A 95 10.86 8.02 4.47
N GLU A 96 10.15 9.14 4.41
CA GLU A 96 8.89 9.34 5.15
C GLU A 96 7.73 8.51 4.58
N CYS A 97 7.74 8.22 3.26
CA CYS A 97 6.70 7.42 2.60
C CYS A 97 6.94 5.91 2.66
N PHE A 98 8.05 5.45 3.24
CA PHE A 98 8.41 4.04 3.32
C PHE A 98 7.54 3.28 4.30
N TRP A 99 6.93 2.19 3.84
CA TRP A 99 6.20 1.29 4.72
C TRP A 99 7.19 0.36 5.41
N VAL A 100 7.44 0.59 6.70
CA VAL A 100 8.20 -0.29 7.59
C VAL A 100 7.23 -0.90 8.59
N LYS A 101 7.01 -2.22 8.47
CA LYS A 101 6.21 -2.97 9.44
C LYS A 101 7.04 -3.09 10.73
N ASN A 102 6.65 -2.35 11.76
CA ASN A 102 7.21 -2.47 13.11
C ASN A 102 6.46 -3.54 13.91
#